data_AF-A0A975A206-F1
#
_entry.id   AF-A0A975A206-F1
#
_cell.length_a   1.000
_cell.length_b   1.000
_cell.length_c   1.000
_cell.angle_alpha   90.00
_cell.angle_beta   90.00
_cell.angle_gamma   90.00
#
_symmetry.space_group_name_H-M   'P 1'
#
loop_
_entity.id
_entity.type
_entity.pdbx_description
1 polymer ?
#
loop_
_entity_poly.entity_id
_entity_poly.type
_entity_poly.pdbx_seq_one_letter_code
_entity_poly.pdbx_strand_id
1 'polypeptide(L)'
;MIKIERLLIFFGILSLIILSSCDLKQGDPEPSPQFYDLYVTERDQYPSWSPDGSQIAYSHLSGVFPEPTDYPSGLYVIDKDGTNRQIIREGSFNNPTWSPDGLSITFMSGGRLVSINLNSLDERILSSDVDSYYYPDYNPDGSHLLFDRLNNENGSLLVTNILFDSTPEVFNDSFINVRDVEFSTDGNQLVYMKGSVEYSSLEIAKYDLLNNVETRLTLDNIDDRYPTWSPDNLKIAWSRNVQITIMDQDGTNQRQVAYGTYPSWSVSNQIVYSGANDNITKEVLYVIDPDGKNKRQITF
;
A
#
# COMPACT_ATOMS: atom_id res chain seq x y z
N MET A 1 -16.67 -6.54 -88.52
CA MET A 1 -17.81 -5.81 -87.91
C MET A 1 -17.64 -5.90 -86.41
N ILE A 2 -17.09 -4.90 -85.69
CA ILE A 2 -17.75 -3.65 -85.20
C ILE A 2 -19.09 -4.03 -84.52
N LYS A 3 -19.33 -3.95 -83.19
CA LYS A 3 -19.23 -2.87 -82.16
C LYS A 3 -19.41 -3.56 -80.77
N ILE A 4 -18.56 -3.39 -79.75
CA ILE A 4 -18.61 -2.43 -78.60
C ILE A 4 -20.02 -2.14 -78.02
N GLU A 5 -20.26 -2.54 -76.76
CA GLU A 5 -20.61 -1.63 -75.64
C GLU A 5 -20.49 -2.30 -74.25
N ARG A 6 -20.15 -1.49 -73.24
CA ARG A 6 -19.69 -1.79 -71.87
C ARG A 6 -20.85 -1.93 -70.88
N LEU A 7 -20.67 -2.68 -69.77
CA LEU A 7 -20.82 -2.14 -68.41
C LEU A 7 -20.31 -3.10 -67.31
N LEU A 8 -19.63 -2.53 -66.31
CA LEU A 8 -19.07 -3.17 -65.11
C LEU A 8 -20.14 -3.54 -64.07
N ILE A 9 -20.00 -4.68 -63.36
CA ILE A 9 -20.47 -4.87 -61.98
C ILE A 9 -19.47 -5.74 -61.18
N PHE A 10 -19.22 -5.29 -59.95
CA PHE A 10 -18.32 -5.75 -58.89
C PHE A 10 -18.31 -7.26 -58.58
N PHE A 11 -17.12 -7.84 -58.33
CA PHE A 11 -16.96 -9.09 -57.59
C PHE A 11 -16.78 -8.80 -56.09
N GLY A 12 -17.73 -9.26 -55.27
CA GLY A 12 -17.61 -9.30 -53.82
C GLY A 12 -16.76 -10.50 -53.38
N ILE A 13 -15.73 -10.25 -52.58
CA ILE A 13 -14.96 -11.30 -51.91
C ILE A 13 -15.63 -11.57 -50.56
N LEU A 14 -16.12 -12.80 -50.40
CA LEU A 14 -16.69 -13.34 -49.18
C LEU A 14 -15.54 -13.79 -48.25
N SER A 15 -15.23 -13.00 -47.23
CA SER A 15 -14.23 -13.36 -46.21
C SER A 15 -14.91 -14.11 -45.07
N LEU A 16 -14.66 -15.42 -44.99
CA LEU A 16 -15.08 -16.29 -43.89
C LEU A 16 -14.15 -16.02 -42.68
N ILE A 17 -14.63 -15.31 -41.66
CA ILE A 17 -13.89 -15.13 -40.39
C ILE A 17 -14.20 -16.34 -39.51
N ILE A 18 -13.21 -17.20 -39.29
CA ILE A 18 -13.26 -18.25 -38.28
C ILE A 18 -12.97 -17.56 -36.93
N LEU A 19 -14.00 -17.42 -36.10
CA LEU A 19 -13.84 -17.07 -34.69
C LEU A 19 -13.27 -18.30 -33.97
N SER A 20 -11.96 -18.34 -33.81
CA SER A 20 -11.34 -19.21 -32.81
C SER A 20 -11.62 -18.59 -31.43
N SER A 21 -12.58 -19.16 -30.71
CA SER A 21 -12.73 -18.91 -29.28
C SER A 21 -11.51 -19.48 -28.56
N CYS A 22 -10.63 -18.61 -28.04
CA CYS A 22 -9.68 -19.03 -27.03
C CYS A 22 -10.46 -19.19 -25.72
N ASP A 23 -10.68 -20.44 -25.32
CA ASP A 23 -11.00 -20.81 -23.94
C ASP A 23 -9.88 -20.30 -23.02
N LEU A 24 -10.21 -19.38 -22.10
CA LEU A 24 -9.36 -19.08 -20.96
C LEU A 24 -9.31 -20.32 -20.06
N LYS A 25 -8.17 -21.00 -20.05
CA LYS A 25 -7.92 -22.05 -19.04
C LYS A 25 -7.69 -21.36 -17.70
N GLN A 26 -8.46 -21.74 -16.68
CA GLN A 26 -8.13 -21.44 -15.29
C GLN A 26 -6.71 -21.94 -15.00
N GLY A 27 -5.77 -21.04 -14.71
CA GLY A 27 -4.40 -21.37 -14.32
C GLY A 27 -3.29 -20.64 -15.07
N ASP A 28 -3.58 -19.77 -16.04
CA ASP A 28 -2.55 -18.90 -16.62
C ASP A 28 -2.17 -17.81 -15.60
N PRO A 29 -0.87 -17.53 -15.38
CA PRO A 29 -0.45 -16.41 -14.52
C PRO A 29 -1.05 -15.12 -15.08
N GLU A 30 -1.70 -14.32 -14.22
CA GLU A 30 -2.18 -12.97 -14.57
C GLU A 30 -1.06 -12.25 -15.35
N PRO A 31 -1.33 -11.69 -16.53
CA PRO A 31 -0.29 -11.06 -17.34
C PRO A 31 0.38 -9.95 -16.54
N SER A 32 1.68 -10.13 -16.31
CA SER A 32 2.55 -9.19 -15.59
C SER A 32 2.47 -7.78 -16.17
N PRO A 33 2.06 -6.77 -15.40
CA PRO A 33 2.16 -5.38 -15.80
C PRO A 33 3.43 -4.80 -15.19
N GLN A 34 4.55 -4.87 -15.91
CA GLN A 34 5.85 -4.47 -15.36
C GLN A 34 6.01 -2.96 -15.14
N PHE A 35 5.11 -2.11 -15.62
CA PHE A 35 5.16 -0.67 -15.37
C PHE A 35 3.74 -0.09 -15.43
N TYR A 36 3.03 -0.21 -14.32
CA TYR A 36 1.80 0.53 -14.12
C TYR A 36 2.15 1.92 -13.56
N ASP A 37 2.55 2.84 -14.43
CA ASP A 37 2.08 4.23 -14.26
C ASP A 37 0.59 4.17 -14.59
N LEU A 38 -0.20 3.71 -13.61
CA LEU A 38 -1.65 3.74 -13.70
C LEU A 38 -2.03 5.22 -13.79
N TYR A 39 -2.27 5.71 -15.01
CA TYR A 39 -3.03 6.93 -15.25
C TYR A 39 -4.50 6.68 -14.91
N VAL A 40 -4.75 6.12 -13.73
CA VAL A 40 -6.08 5.91 -13.17
C VAL A 40 -6.52 7.22 -12.55
N THR A 41 -7.77 7.56 -12.83
CA THR A 41 -8.37 8.81 -12.38
C THR A 41 -8.81 8.76 -10.93
N GLU A 42 -8.83 7.58 -10.29
CA GLU A 42 -9.26 7.39 -8.91
C GLU A 42 -8.36 6.36 -8.25
N ARG A 43 -7.96 6.62 -7.00
CA ARG A 43 -7.05 5.77 -6.24
C ARG A 43 -7.49 5.61 -4.80
N ASP A 44 -7.67 4.35 -4.37
CA ASP A 44 -7.77 3.96 -2.97
C ASP A 44 -6.42 3.38 -2.53
N GLN A 45 -5.71 4.06 -1.64
CA GLN A 45 -4.32 3.75 -1.31
C GLN A 45 -4.06 3.74 0.20
N TYR A 46 -2.91 3.20 0.57
CA TYR A 46 -2.43 3.13 1.96
C TYR A 46 -3.46 2.48 2.92
N PRO A 47 -3.97 1.28 2.61
CA PRO A 47 -4.93 0.63 3.48
C PRO A 47 -4.26 0.20 4.80
N SER A 48 -4.99 0.34 5.91
CA SER A 48 -4.55 -0.08 7.24
C SER A 48 -5.69 -0.78 7.97
N TRP A 49 -5.44 -1.99 8.45
CA TRP A 49 -6.42 -2.74 9.25
C TRP A 49 -6.63 -2.12 10.62
N SER A 50 -7.88 -2.14 11.09
CA SER A 50 -8.20 -1.87 12.48
C SER A 50 -7.59 -2.95 13.39
N PRO A 51 -7.26 -2.63 14.66
CA PRO A 51 -6.63 -3.59 15.58
C PRO A 51 -7.47 -4.85 15.85
N ASP A 52 -8.79 -4.75 15.71
CA ASP A 52 -9.72 -5.88 15.85
C ASP A 52 -9.96 -6.64 14.52
N GLY A 53 -9.38 -6.16 13.41
CA GLY A 53 -9.52 -6.73 12.08
C GLY A 53 -10.93 -6.65 11.48
N SER A 54 -11.80 -5.79 12.00
CA SER A 54 -13.17 -5.62 11.51
C SER A 54 -13.29 -4.59 10.38
N GLN A 55 -12.39 -3.61 10.35
CA GLN A 55 -12.43 -2.45 9.46
C GLN A 55 -11.08 -2.15 8.83
N ILE A 56 -11.09 -1.36 7.78
CA ILE A 56 -9.92 -0.89 7.04
C ILE A 56 -10.04 0.62 6.86
N ALA A 57 -9.01 1.35 7.29
CA ALA A 57 -8.84 2.76 6.96
C ALA A 57 -8.04 2.90 5.68
N TYR A 58 -8.35 3.90 4.85
CA TYR A 58 -7.60 4.15 3.62
C TYR A 58 -7.77 5.59 3.13
N SER A 59 -6.84 6.02 2.28
CA SER A 59 -6.93 7.29 1.56
C SER A 59 -7.60 7.10 0.22
N HIS A 60 -8.66 7.86 -0.06
CA HIS A 60 -9.21 8.01 -1.40
C HIS A 60 -8.73 9.31 -2.04
N LEU A 61 -8.29 9.24 -3.28
CA LEU A 61 -7.96 10.40 -4.10
C LEU A 61 -8.75 10.36 -5.40
N SER A 62 -9.58 11.38 -5.59
CA SER A 62 -10.25 11.63 -6.86
C SER A 62 -9.36 12.50 -7.75
N GLY A 63 -9.06 11.98 -8.93
CA GLY A 63 -8.42 12.68 -10.05
C GLY A 63 -9.43 13.15 -11.10
N VAL A 64 -10.73 13.09 -10.80
CA VAL A 64 -11.80 13.58 -11.68
C VAL A 64 -12.09 15.06 -11.36
N PHE A 65 -12.28 15.89 -12.39
CA PHE A 65 -12.66 17.30 -12.22
C PHE A 65 -13.95 17.63 -13.02
N PRO A 66 -14.97 18.25 -12.40
CA PRO A 66 -15.06 18.59 -10.98
C PRO A 66 -15.09 17.34 -10.09
N GLU A 67 -14.66 17.51 -8.84
CA GLU A 67 -14.61 16.42 -7.87
C GLU A 67 -16.04 15.86 -7.62
N PRO A 68 -16.23 14.53 -7.63
CA PRO A 68 -17.52 13.92 -7.39
C PRO A 68 -17.99 14.17 -5.95
N THR A 69 -19.28 14.48 -5.80
CA THR A 69 -19.89 14.76 -4.49
C THR A 69 -20.19 13.50 -3.67
N ASP A 70 -20.31 12.36 -4.34
CA ASP A 70 -20.66 11.06 -3.73
C ASP A 70 -19.44 10.24 -3.30
N TYR A 71 -18.26 10.55 -3.85
CA TYR A 71 -16.99 9.95 -3.46
C TYR A 71 -15.82 10.95 -3.60
N PRO A 72 -15.83 12.05 -2.82
CA PRO A 72 -14.73 13.02 -2.86
C PRO A 72 -13.47 12.44 -2.23
N SER A 73 -12.31 13.02 -2.53
CA SER A 73 -11.04 12.72 -1.89
C SER A 73 -11.19 12.84 -0.37
N GLY A 74 -10.62 11.87 0.35
CA GLY A 74 -10.75 11.86 1.80
C GLY A 74 -10.09 10.70 2.49
N LEU A 75 -10.19 10.71 3.80
CA LEU A 75 -9.89 9.59 4.68
C LEU A 75 -11.18 8.80 4.87
N TYR A 76 -11.14 7.51 4.55
CA TYR A 76 -12.28 6.62 4.63
C TYR A 76 -12.02 5.45 5.56
N VAL A 77 -13.11 4.90 6.09
CA VAL A 77 -13.16 3.60 6.77
C VAL A 77 -14.20 2.73 6.08
N ILE A 78 -13.91 1.45 5.94
CA ILE A 78 -14.81 0.45 5.34
C ILE A 78 -14.75 -0.85 6.14
N ASP A 79 -15.86 -1.58 6.22
CA ASP A 79 -15.87 -2.90 6.84
C ASP A 79 -15.09 -3.91 5.97
N LYS A 80 -14.53 -4.94 6.60
CA LYS A 80 -13.69 -5.95 5.94
C LYS A 80 -14.34 -6.74 4.79
N ASP A 81 -15.66 -6.67 4.69
CA ASP A 81 -16.47 -7.28 3.65
C ASP A 81 -16.83 -6.31 2.51
N GLY A 82 -16.33 -5.07 2.57
CA GLY A 82 -16.58 -4.02 1.58
C GLY A 82 -17.87 -3.24 1.82
N THR A 83 -18.55 -3.45 2.95
CA THR A 83 -19.77 -2.72 3.29
C THR A 83 -19.50 -1.52 4.22
N ASN A 84 -20.53 -0.72 4.49
CA ASN A 84 -20.50 0.39 5.44
C ASN A 84 -19.34 1.38 5.26
N ARG A 85 -18.98 1.68 4.00
CA ARG A 85 -18.01 2.72 3.69
C ARG A 85 -18.45 4.07 4.28
N GLN A 86 -17.56 4.70 5.03
CA GLN A 86 -17.77 6.00 5.67
C GLN A 86 -16.60 6.92 5.36
N ILE A 87 -16.90 8.17 5.01
CA ILE A 87 -15.91 9.23 4.98
C ILE A 87 -15.72 9.76 6.40
N ILE A 88 -14.48 9.72 6.88
CA ILE A 88 -14.11 10.27 8.18
C ILE A 88 -13.76 11.75 8.03
N ARG A 89 -13.09 12.10 6.93
CA ARG A 89 -12.69 13.48 6.63
C ARG A 89 -12.50 13.71 5.14
N GLU A 90 -13.05 14.81 4.60
CA GLU A 90 -12.78 15.27 3.23
C GLU A 90 -11.41 15.94 3.13
N GLY A 91 -10.70 15.70 2.03
CA GLY A 91 -9.38 16.29 1.75
C GLY A 91 -8.39 15.29 1.17
N SER A 92 -7.12 15.70 1.05
CA SER A 92 -6.04 14.84 0.60
C SER A 92 -5.15 14.46 1.78
N PHE A 93 -5.17 13.18 2.13
CA PHE A 93 -4.45 12.62 3.28
C PHE A 93 -3.66 11.40 2.82
N ASN A 94 -2.55 11.09 3.50
CA ASN A 94 -1.75 9.90 3.19
C ASN A 94 -1.41 9.11 4.45
N ASN A 95 -1.11 7.82 4.25
CA ASN A 95 -0.61 6.91 5.27
C ASN A 95 -1.45 6.88 6.56
N PRO A 96 -2.76 6.60 6.49
CA PRO A 96 -3.54 6.40 7.70
C PRO A 96 -3.08 5.13 8.42
N THR A 97 -2.98 5.22 9.75
CA THR A 97 -2.76 4.08 10.64
C THR A 97 -3.71 4.16 11.83
N TRP A 98 -4.20 3.02 12.29
CA TRP A 98 -5.06 2.95 13.47
C TRP A 98 -4.24 3.07 14.75
N SER A 99 -4.79 3.75 15.76
CA SER A 99 -4.28 3.60 17.11
C SER A 99 -4.55 2.18 17.63
N PRO A 100 -3.69 1.59 18.48
CA PRO A 100 -3.86 0.22 18.96
C PRO A 100 -5.14 -0.03 19.75
N ASP A 101 -5.72 1.01 20.33
CA ASP A 101 -7.02 0.97 21.01
C ASP A 101 -8.23 1.01 20.05
N GLY A 102 -8.00 1.24 18.75
CA GLY A 102 -9.03 1.34 17.73
C GLY A 102 -9.89 2.61 17.78
N LEU A 103 -9.52 3.60 18.60
CA LEU A 103 -10.35 4.79 18.82
C LEU A 103 -10.01 5.97 17.92
N SER A 104 -8.84 5.95 17.27
CA SER A 104 -8.34 7.07 16.48
C SER A 104 -7.59 6.58 15.23
N ILE A 105 -7.50 7.45 14.23
CA ILE A 105 -6.64 7.25 13.05
C ILE A 105 -5.62 8.37 13.00
N THR A 106 -4.35 8.01 12.82
CA THR A 106 -3.25 8.96 12.59
C THR A 106 -2.86 8.96 11.11
N PHE A 107 -2.69 10.13 10.52
CA PHE A 107 -2.44 10.30 9.08
C PHE A 107 -1.62 11.56 8.81
N MET A 108 -1.06 11.65 7.60
CA MET A 108 -0.40 12.85 7.10
C MET A 108 -1.41 13.81 6.49
N SER A 109 -1.37 15.07 6.92
CA SER A 109 -2.15 16.17 6.36
C SER A 109 -1.30 17.43 6.20
N GLY A 110 -1.01 17.83 4.95
CA GLY A 110 -0.32 19.09 4.66
C GLY A 110 1.07 19.21 5.31
N GLY A 111 1.82 18.11 5.39
CA GLY A 111 3.12 18.08 6.07
C GLY A 111 3.02 18.08 7.60
N ARG A 112 1.97 17.49 8.15
CA ARG A 112 1.84 17.30 9.60
C ARG A 112 1.32 15.91 9.88
N LEU A 113 1.69 15.37 11.04
CA LEU A 113 1.02 14.21 11.62
C LEU A 113 -0.19 14.69 12.39
N VAL A 114 -1.35 14.16 12.03
CA VAL A 114 -2.64 14.48 12.63
C VAL A 114 -3.29 13.19 13.08
N SER A 115 -3.84 13.18 14.29
CA SER A 115 -4.72 12.13 14.77
C SER A 115 -6.14 12.65 14.84
N ILE A 116 -7.10 11.87 14.34
CA ILE A 116 -8.55 12.12 14.48
C ILE A 116 -9.18 11.04 15.35
N ASN A 117 -9.97 11.46 16.35
CA ASN A 117 -10.78 10.55 17.15
C ASN A 117 -12.03 10.13 16.36
N LEU A 118 -12.33 8.83 16.30
CA LEU A 118 -13.43 8.33 15.47
C LEU A 118 -14.82 8.55 16.07
N ASN A 119 -14.92 8.78 17.38
CA ASN A 119 -16.21 9.02 18.03
C ASN A 119 -16.60 10.50 18.03
N SER A 120 -15.65 11.38 18.37
CA SER A 120 -15.91 12.83 18.43
C SER A 120 -15.58 13.58 17.15
N LEU A 121 -14.77 12.99 16.26
CA LEU A 121 -14.16 13.63 15.10
C LEU A 121 -13.24 14.80 15.46
N ASP A 122 -12.83 14.90 16.74
CA ASP A 122 -11.85 15.88 17.16
C ASP A 122 -10.46 15.53 16.63
N GLU A 123 -9.72 16.55 16.23
CA GLU A 123 -8.38 16.40 15.68
C GLU A 123 -7.31 16.95 16.62
N ARG A 124 -6.18 16.26 16.64
CA ARG A 124 -4.97 16.68 17.34
C ARG A 124 -3.77 16.60 16.40
N ILE A 125 -3.03 17.70 16.30
CA ILE A 125 -1.73 17.72 15.63
C ILE A 125 -0.70 17.08 16.57
N LEU A 126 0.05 16.12 16.06
CA LEU A 126 1.10 15.40 16.80
C LEU A 126 2.50 15.94 16.49
N SER A 127 2.74 16.50 15.30
CA SER A 127 4.04 17.07 14.95
C SER A 127 4.24 18.49 15.52
N SER A 128 5.48 18.84 15.89
CA SER A 128 5.83 20.16 16.42
C SER A 128 5.91 21.25 15.36
N ASP A 129 6.12 20.88 14.11
CA ASP A 129 6.27 21.78 12.97
C ASP A 129 5.56 21.24 11.71
N VAL A 130 5.67 22.01 10.62
CA VAL A 130 5.27 21.57 9.28
C VAL A 130 6.51 21.04 8.59
N ASP A 131 6.52 19.75 8.31
CA ASP A 131 7.58 19.07 7.58
C ASP A 131 7.00 17.88 6.83
N SER A 132 7.79 17.23 5.99
CA SER A 132 7.30 16.08 5.24
C SER A 132 7.34 14.81 6.10
N TYR A 133 6.32 14.64 6.95
CA TYR A 133 6.10 13.46 7.79
C TYR A 133 5.34 12.36 7.06
N TYR A 134 5.78 11.10 7.12
CA TYR A 134 5.13 9.98 6.43
C TYR A 134 5.11 8.70 7.29
N TYR A 135 4.32 7.72 6.85
CA TYR A 135 4.30 6.35 7.38
C TYR A 135 4.27 6.25 8.92
N PRO A 136 3.25 6.83 9.58
CA PRO A 136 3.10 6.64 11.02
C PRO A 136 2.80 5.17 11.35
N ASP A 137 3.43 4.62 12.39
CA ASP A 137 3.13 3.28 12.90
C ASP A 137 3.23 3.19 14.42
N TYR A 138 2.22 2.61 15.07
CA TYR A 138 2.19 2.50 16.52
C TYR A 138 2.89 1.23 16.98
N ASN A 139 3.61 1.31 18.09
CA ASN A 139 3.99 0.08 18.77
C ASN A 139 2.75 -0.63 19.34
N PRO A 140 2.81 -1.96 19.59
CA PRO A 140 1.63 -2.73 19.96
C PRO A 140 0.89 -2.27 21.22
N ASP A 141 1.59 -1.66 22.18
CA ASP A 141 0.99 -1.15 23.41
C ASP A 141 0.50 0.31 23.32
N GLY A 142 0.73 0.99 22.19
CA GLY A 142 0.31 2.36 21.92
C GLY A 142 1.06 3.43 22.72
N SER A 143 2.22 3.10 23.31
CA SER A 143 3.07 4.06 24.02
C SER A 143 4.11 4.77 23.13
N HIS A 144 4.33 4.29 21.91
CA HIS A 144 5.25 4.86 20.92
C HIS A 144 4.61 4.94 19.53
N LEU A 145 5.04 5.93 18.76
CA LEU A 145 4.64 6.15 17.37
C LEU A 145 5.92 6.36 16.55
N LEU A 146 6.17 5.50 15.57
CA LEU A 146 7.17 5.71 14.54
C LEU A 146 6.60 6.61 13.46
N PHE A 147 7.46 7.38 12.80
CA PHE A 147 7.15 8.08 11.57
C PHE A 147 8.42 8.47 10.83
N ASP A 148 8.32 8.60 9.52
CA ASP A 148 9.38 9.19 8.72
C ASP A 148 9.30 10.71 8.79
N ARG A 149 10.44 11.39 8.93
CA ARG A 149 10.53 12.86 8.75
C ARG A 149 11.56 13.19 7.68
N LEU A 150 11.12 13.69 6.53
CA LEU A 150 12.01 14.07 5.45
C LEU A 150 12.57 15.49 5.68
N ASN A 151 13.74 15.60 6.31
CA ASN A 151 14.44 16.88 6.44
C ASN A 151 15.04 17.33 5.09
N ASN A 152 14.88 18.62 4.75
CA ASN A 152 15.42 19.23 3.52
C ASN A 152 16.95 19.23 3.39
N GLU A 153 17.70 18.88 4.46
CA GLU A 153 19.16 18.90 4.47
C GLU A 153 19.83 17.52 4.40
N ASN A 154 19.05 16.43 4.36
CA ASN A 154 19.39 15.02 4.07
C ASN A 154 18.39 14.16 4.86
N GLY A 155 17.67 13.25 4.20
CA GLY A 155 16.62 12.43 4.83
C GLY A 155 17.14 11.69 6.06
N SER A 156 16.43 11.76 7.18
CA SER A 156 16.79 11.06 8.41
C SER A 156 15.52 10.47 9.03
N LEU A 157 15.59 9.20 9.41
CA LEU A 157 14.52 8.52 10.14
C LEU A 157 14.46 9.06 11.58
N LEU A 158 13.26 9.36 12.09
CA LEU A 158 13.06 9.75 13.49
C LEU A 158 12.11 8.76 14.18
N VAL A 159 12.47 8.32 15.37
CA VAL A 159 11.59 7.55 16.26
C VAL A 159 11.08 8.50 17.35
N THR A 160 9.76 8.58 17.59
CA THR A 160 9.25 9.37 18.73
C THR A 160 8.64 8.48 19.82
N ASN A 161 8.86 8.91 21.07
CA ASN A 161 8.04 8.50 22.21
C ASN A 161 6.66 9.16 22.09
N ILE A 162 5.57 8.49 22.52
CA ILE A 162 4.27 9.16 22.79
C ILE A 162 4.32 9.84 24.17
N LEU A 163 5.39 10.61 24.40
CA LEU A 163 5.45 11.70 25.37
C LEU A 163 6.31 12.80 24.74
N PHE A 164 5.61 13.78 24.19
CA PHE A 164 6.05 14.87 23.33
C PHE A 164 7.02 15.86 23.99
N ASP A 165 8.23 15.47 24.38
CA ASP A 165 9.31 16.45 24.70
C ASP A 165 10.74 15.89 24.85
N SER A 166 11.00 14.58 24.66
CA SER A 166 12.38 14.04 24.72
C SER A 166 12.55 12.76 23.90
N THR A 167 13.18 12.90 22.73
CA THR A 167 13.33 11.85 21.70
C THR A 167 14.71 11.18 21.77
N PRO A 168 14.80 9.86 22.01
CA PRO A 168 15.96 9.07 21.61
C PRO A 168 15.86 8.75 20.11
N GLU A 169 16.80 9.23 19.32
CA GLU A 169 16.95 8.86 17.90
C GLU A 169 17.53 7.45 17.79
N VAL A 170 16.83 6.50 17.13
CA VAL A 170 17.32 5.12 16.93
C VAL A 170 18.26 5.01 15.73
N PHE A 171 18.02 5.80 14.68
CA PHE A 171 18.86 5.86 13.48
C PHE A 171 19.17 7.31 13.11
N ASN A 172 20.25 7.86 13.67
CA ASN A 172 20.81 9.15 13.25
C ASN A 172 22.07 8.92 12.40
N ASP A 173 21.88 8.29 11.24
CA ASP A 173 22.92 8.19 10.22
C ASP A 173 22.41 8.83 8.92
N SER A 174 22.95 10.01 8.61
CA SER A 174 22.58 10.84 7.47
C SER A 174 22.92 10.25 6.10
N PHE A 175 23.60 9.09 6.06
CA PHE A 175 23.95 8.39 4.83
C PHE A 175 22.99 7.25 4.45
N ILE A 176 21.95 6.99 5.25
CA ILE A 176 21.04 5.85 5.07
C ILE A 176 19.59 6.33 4.89
N ASN A 177 18.95 5.92 3.79
CA ASN A 177 17.55 6.23 3.52
C ASN A 177 16.64 5.12 4.06
N VAL A 178 16.41 5.10 5.38
CA VAL A 178 15.41 4.22 6.01
C VAL A 178 14.04 4.89 5.94
N ARG A 179 13.01 4.13 5.54
CA ARG A 179 11.63 4.60 5.38
C ARG A 179 10.64 3.51 5.73
N ASP A 180 9.41 3.91 6.05
CA ASP A 180 8.26 3.03 6.26
C ASP A 180 8.56 1.90 7.25
N VAL A 181 8.81 2.30 8.48
CA VAL A 181 9.20 1.42 9.58
C VAL A 181 7.96 0.94 10.31
N GLU A 182 7.79 -0.37 10.42
CA GLU A 182 6.69 -1.01 11.13
C GLU A 182 7.19 -1.85 12.30
N PHE A 183 6.53 -1.75 13.45
CA PHE A 183 6.73 -2.66 14.57
C PHE A 183 6.18 -4.05 14.25
N SER A 184 6.95 -5.08 14.62
CA SER A 184 6.40 -6.42 14.81
C SER A 184 5.29 -6.42 15.86
N THR A 185 4.34 -7.35 15.75
CA THR A 185 3.16 -7.45 16.62
C THR A 185 3.52 -7.68 18.09
N ASP A 186 4.72 -8.19 18.38
CA ASP A 186 5.22 -8.35 19.76
C ASP A 186 6.06 -7.16 20.27
N GLY A 187 6.35 -6.18 19.41
CA GLY A 187 7.10 -4.96 19.72
C GLY A 187 8.61 -5.15 19.84
N ASN A 188 9.15 -6.33 19.53
CA ASN A 188 10.58 -6.63 19.73
C ASN A 188 11.45 -6.40 18.49
N GLN A 189 10.83 -6.36 17.32
CA GLN A 189 11.49 -6.16 16.03
C GLN A 189 10.85 -5.01 15.24
N LEU A 190 11.64 -4.42 14.35
CA LEU A 190 11.21 -3.49 13.32
C LEU A 190 11.41 -4.12 11.94
N VAL A 191 10.56 -3.81 10.98
CA VAL A 191 10.80 -4.03 9.54
C VAL A 191 10.71 -2.70 8.81
N TYR A 192 11.52 -2.50 7.77
CA TYR A 192 11.58 -1.24 7.03
C TYR A 192 12.20 -1.42 5.66
N MET A 193 11.99 -0.44 4.78
CA MET A 193 12.77 -0.31 3.55
C MET A 193 13.98 0.59 3.77
N LYS A 194 15.12 0.20 3.20
CA LYS A 194 16.41 0.89 3.36
C LYS A 194 17.10 1.05 2.01
N GLY A 195 17.40 2.29 1.64
CA GLY A 195 18.35 2.62 0.58
C GLY A 195 19.73 2.93 1.15
N SER A 196 20.78 2.56 0.42
CA SER A 196 22.18 2.90 0.74
C SER A 196 22.88 3.38 -0.51
N VAL A 197 23.91 4.21 -0.39
CA VAL A 197 24.80 4.56 -1.52
C VAL A 197 25.50 3.31 -2.09
N GLU A 198 25.63 2.25 -1.28
CA GLU A 198 26.17 0.96 -1.71
C GLU A 198 25.18 0.14 -2.55
N TYR A 199 23.88 0.46 -2.52
CA TYR A 199 22.81 -0.28 -3.18
C TYR A 199 22.15 0.61 -4.24
N SER A 200 21.90 0.07 -5.43
CA SER A 200 21.20 0.82 -6.48
C SER A 200 19.68 0.85 -6.32
N SER A 201 19.14 0.31 -5.21
CA SER A 201 17.70 0.13 -4.95
C SER A 201 17.34 0.26 -3.46
N LEU A 202 16.04 0.33 -3.19
CA LEU A 202 15.44 0.14 -1.86
C LEU A 202 15.28 -1.35 -1.54
N GLU A 203 15.65 -1.76 -0.33
CA GLU A 203 15.64 -3.17 0.08
C GLU A 203 14.99 -3.32 1.46
N ILE A 204 14.37 -4.48 1.73
CA ILE A 204 13.77 -4.75 3.04
C ILE A 204 14.84 -5.20 4.02
N ALA A 205 14.84 -4.60 5.20
CA ALA A 205 15.64 -5.00 6.33
C ALA A 205 14.77 -5.09 7.58
N LYS A 206 15.28 -5.82 8.58
CA LYS A 206 14.70 -5.86 9.91
C LYS A 206 15.73 -5.55 10.98
N TYR A 207 15.26 -5.08 12.12
CA TYR A 207 16.09 -4.74 13.26
C TYR A 207 15.55 -5.36 14.54
N ASP A 208 16.40 -6.07 15.25
CA ASP A 208 16.12 -6.63 16.57
C ASP A 208 16.44 -5.58 17.64
N LEU A 209 15.40 -5.10 18.34
CA LEU A 209 15.52 -4.04 19.34
C LEU A 209 16.21 -4.53 20.63
N LEU A 210 16.15 -5.83 20.92
CA LEU A 210 16.75 -6.40 22.13
C LEU A 210 18.24 -6.67 21.93
N ASN A 211 18.60 -7.22 20.76
CA ASN A 211 19.96 -7.62 20.46
C ASN A 211 20.77 -6.55 19.70
N ASN A 212 20.10 -5.48 19.22
CA ASN A 212 20.72 -4.39 18.46
C ASN A 212 21.39 -4.92 17.18
N VAL A 213 20.67 -5.79 16.46
CA VAL A 213 21.15 -6.45 15.23
C VAL A 213 20.24 -6.10 14.06
N GLU A 214 20.84 -5.54 13.00
CA GLU A 214 20.17 -5.36 11.71
C GLU A 214 20.41 -6.58 10.81
N THR A 215 19.38 -7.02 10.08
CA THR A 215 19.47 -8.05 9.05
C THR A 215 18.80 -7.57 7.77
N ARG A 216 19.54 -7.54 6.66
CA ARG A 216 18.97 -7.31 5.32
C ARG A 216 18.29 -8.59 4.83
N LEU A 217 17.06 -8.48 4.35
CA LEU A 217 16.21 -9.62 3.97
C LEU A 217 16.11 -9.82 2.44
N THR A 218 16.20 -8.74 1.67
CA THR A 218 16.18 -8.77 0.20
C THR A 218 17.51 -8.30 -0.37
N LEU A 219 17.96 -8.91 -1.47
CA LEU A 219 19.33 -8.79 -2.00
C LEU A 219 19.36 -8.75 -3.54
N ASP A 220 18.25 -8.45 -4.17
CA ASP A 220 18.09 -8.62 -5.62
C ASP A 220 18.36 -7.35 -6.43
N ASN A 221 18.63 -6.23 -5.76
CA ASN A 221 18.84 -4.90 -6.35
C ASN A 221 17.61 -4.40 -7.14
N ILE A 222 16.42 -4.83 -6.74
CA ILE A 222 15.13 -4.31 -7.20
C ILE A 222 14.52 -3.51 -6.05
N ASP A 223 13.74 -2.48 -6.37
CA ASP A 223 13.04 -1.72 -5.35
C ASP A 223 11.98 -2.57 -4.65
N ASP A 224 12.25 -2.89 -3.39
CA ASP A 224 11.34 -3.52 -2.46
C ASP A 224 10.81 -2.50 -1.44
N ARG A 225 9.49 -2.44 -1.31
CA ARG A 225 8.80 -1.36 -0.58
C ARG A 225 7.64 -1.89 0.24
N TYR A 226 7.21 -1.08 1.21
CA TYR A 226 5.99 -1.30 1.98
C TYR A 226 5.97 -2.65 2.72
N PRO A 227 7.01 -2.96 3.53
CA PRO A 227 7.01 -4.19 4.31
C PRO A 227 6.00 -4.13 5.46
N THR A 228 5.33 -5.25 5.74
CA THR A 228 4.40 -5.40 6.86
C THR A 228 4.50 -6.79 7.50
N TRP A 229 4.33 -6.87 8.82
CA TRP A 229 4.45 -8.12 9.57
C TRP A 229 3.18 -8.96 9.53
N SER A 230 3.33 -10.29 9.45
CA SER A 230 2.22 -11.18 9.79
C SER A 230 1.94 -11.14 11.30
N PRO A 231 0.69 -11.37 11.75
CA PRO A 231 0.31 -11.24 13.16
C PRO A 231 0.98 -12.23 14.10
N ASP A 232 1.58 -13.30 13.55
CA ASP A 232 2.37 -14.29 14.29
C ASP A 232 3.88 -14.00 14.28
N ASN A 233 4.31 -12.89 13.66
CA ASN A 233 5.71 -12.49 13.45
C ASN A 233 6.56 -13.51 12.68
N LEU A 234 5.93 -14.47 11.98
CA LEU A 234 6.66 -15.51 11.25
C LEU A 234 6.92 -15.15 9.79
N LYS A 235 6.19 -14.16 9.25
CA LYS A 235 6.25 -13.75 7.85
C LYS A 235 6.24 -12.24 7.70
N ILE A 236 6.69 -11.80 6.55
CA ILE A 236 6.67 -10.40 6.11
C ILE A 236 6.06 -10.38 4.72
N ALA A 237 5.10 -9.48 4.47
CA ALA A 237 4.65 -9.12 3.14
C ALA A 237 5.32 -7.82 2.70
N TRP A 238 5.55 -7.63 1.42
CA TRP A 238 5.99 -6.36 0.84
C TRP A 238 5.57 -6.28 -0.63
N SER A 239 5.83 -5.14 -1.26
CA SER A 239 5.59 -4.91 -2.68
C SER A 239 6.91 -4.80 -3.44
N ARG A 240 7.07 -5.61 -4.49
CA ARG A 240 8.17 -5.55 -5.46
C ARG A 240 7.59 -5.34 -6.86
N ASN A 241 7.89 -4.22 -7.54
CA ASN A 241 7.37 -3.97 -8.90
C ASN A 241 5.86 -4.25 -9.07
N VAL A 242 5.03 -3.75 -8.15
CA VAL A 242 3.57 -3.98 -8.14
C VAL A 242 3.21 -5.46 -7.94
N GLN A 243 4.03 -6.21 -7.20
CA GLN A 243 3.76 -7.59 -6.80
C GLN A 243 3.76 -7.68 -5.28
N ILE A 244 2.61 -8.06 -4.71
CA ILE A 244 2.55 -8.42 -3.29
C ILE A 244 3.25 -9.76 -3.13
N THR A 245 4.32 -9.75 -2.35
CA THR A 245 5.20 -10.90 -2.12
C THR A 245 5.27 -11.16 -0.63
N ILE A 246 5.40 -12.44 -0.25
CA ILE A 246 5.51 -12.90 1.14
C ILE A 246 6.79 -13.72 1.30
N MET A 247 7.45 -13.56 2.44
CA MET A 247 8.64 -14.32 2.85
C MET A 247 8.51 -14.75 4.30
N ASP A 248 9.33 -15.72 4.71
CA ASP A 248 9.55 -16.00 6.13
C ASP A 248 10.35 -14.85 6.75
N GLN A 249 10.22 -14.66 8.07
CA GLN A 249 10.87 -13.57 8.79
C GLN A 249 12.41 -13.54 8.70
N ASP A 250 13.04 -14.60 8.19
CA ASP A 250 14.49 -14.68 7.93
C ASP A 250 14.88 -14.32 6.48
N GLY A 251 13.90 -13.91 5.65
CA GLY A 251 14.09 -13.53 4.25
C GLY A 251 13.93 -14.69 3.26
N THR A 252 13.77 -15.92 3.73
CA THR A 252 13.64 -17.11 2.87
C THR A 252 12.20 -17.34 2.40
N ASN A 253 12.01 -18.32 1.51
CA ASN A 253 10.69 -18.73 1.02
C ASN A 253 9.84 -17.61 0.39
N GLN A 254 10.51 -16.68 -0.31
CA GLN A 254 9.85 -15.59 -1.03
C GLN A 254 8.93 -16.13 -2.13
N ARG A 255 7.68 -15.66 -2.15
CA ARG A 255 6.71 -15.97 -3.21
C ARG A 255 5.71 -14.85 -3.42
N GLN A 256 5.38 -14.59 -4.68
CA GLN A 256 4.32 -13.67 -5.05
C GLN A 256 2.94 -14.26 -4.68
N VAL A 257 2.01 -13.42 -4.24
CA VAL A 257 0.61 -13.78 -3.95
C VAL A 257 -0.41 -12.95 -4.73
N ALA A 258 -0.07 -11.73 -5.13
CA ALA A 258 -0.96 -10.87 -5.91
C ALA A 258 -0.16 -9.83 -6.71
N TYR A 259 -0.86 -9.08 -7.56
CA TYR A 259 -0.37 -7.82 -8.13
C TYR A 259 -1.00 -6.65 -7.37
N GLY A 260 -0.19 -5.71 -6.91
CA GLY A 260 -0.61 -4.56 -6.11
C GLY A 260 0.52 -3.91 -5.32
N THR A 261 0.16 -2.95 -4.47
CA THR A 261 1.05 -2.14 -3.62
C THR A 261 0.44 -1.94 -2.23
N TYR A 262 1.20 -1.35 -1.30
CA TYR A 262 0.75 -1.00 0.06
C TYR A 262 0.05 -2.16 0.81
N PRO A 263 0.69 -3.34 0.95
CA PRO A 263 0.12 -4.40 1.75
C PRO A 263 0.03 -3.97 3.22
N SER A 264 -1.05 -4.37 3.89
CA SER A 264 -1.20 -4.31 5.34
C SER A 264 -1.78 -5.64 5.82
N TRP A 265 -1.14 -6.25 6.82
CA TRP A 265 -1.58 -7.53 7.36
C TRP A 265 -2.59 -7.33 8.50
N SER A 266 -3.62 -8.18 8.53
CA SER A 266 -4.62 -8.19 9.61
C SER A 266 -4.29 -9.18 10.70
N VAL A 267 -4.85 -8.95 11.89
CA VAL A 267 -4.87 -9.91 13.01
C VAL A 267 -5.53 -11.26 12.67
N SER A 268 -6.38 -11.30 11.64
CA SER A 268 -7.01 -12.53 11.13
C SER A 268 -6.19 -13.24 10.04
N ASN A 269 -4.93 -12.84 9.86
CA ASN A 269 -4.01 -13.41 8.88
C ASN A 269 -4.48 -13.26 7.42
N GLN A 270 -5.09 -12.14 7.08
CA GLN A 270 -5.39 -11.70 5.70
C GLN A 270 -4.58 -10.43 5.37
N ILE A 271 -4.30 -10.20 4.10
CA ILE A 271 -3.58 -9.01 3.62
C ILE A 271 -4.56 -8.14 2.85
N VAL A 272 -4.69 -6.87 3.23
CA VAL A 272 -5.31 -5.85 2.37
C VAL A 272 -4.21 -5.17 1.56
N TYR A 273 -4.49 -4.82 0.31
CA TYR A 273 -3.54 -4.12 -0.54
C TYR A 273 -4.28 -3.30 -1.60
N SER A 274 -3.58 -2.35 -2.21
CA SER A 274 -4.10 -1.55 -3.32
C SER A 274 -3.71 -2.15 -4.67
N GLY A 275 -4.62 -2.16 -5.64
CA GLY A 275 -4.37 -2.74 -6.97
C GLY A 275 -5.35 -2.24 -8.03
N ALA A 276 -4.99 -2.43 -9.30
CA ALA A 276 -5.88 -2.08 -10.41
C ALA A 276 -7.17 -2.92 -10.36
N ASN A 277 -8.31 -2.28 -10.60
CA ASN A 277 -9.58 -2.98 -10.80
C ASN A 277 -9.61 -3.76 -12.14
N ASP A 278 -10.61 -4.62 -12.33
CA ASP A 278 -10.67 -5.57 -13.45
C ASP A 278 -10.57 -4.94 -14.86
N ASN A 279 -11.08 -3.71 -15.03
CA ASN A 279 -11.00 -2.97 -16.31
C ASN A 279 -9.87 -1.92 -16.34
N ILE A 280 -9.03 -1.86 -15.31
CA ILE A 280 -7.82 -1.03 -15.22
C ILE A 280 -8.15 0.47 -15.37
N THR A 281 -9.26 0.90 -14.78
CA THR A 281 -9.67 2.32 -14.77
C THR A 281 -9.45 2.99 -13.41
N LYS A 282 -9.38 2.20 -12.34
CA LYS A 282 -9.21 2.67 -10.96
C LYS A 282 -8.20 1.81 -10.22
N GLU A 283 -7.54 2.41 -9.24
CA GLU A 283 -6.84 1.67 -8.20
C GLU A 283 -7.78 1.53 -6.99
N VAL A 284 -8.06 0.29 -6.60
CA VAL A 284 -9.03 -0.11 -5.58
C VAL A 284 -8.35 -1.02 -4.57
N LEU A 285 -9.02 -1.29 -3.45
CA LEU A 285 -8.51 -2.19 -2.43
C LEU A 285 -9.00 -3.61 -2.66
N TYR A 286 -8.10 -4.56 -2.41
CA TYR A 286 -8.36 -5.99 -2.39
C TYR A 286 -7.94 -6.58 -1.05
N VAL A 287 -8.63 -7.64 -0.62
CA VAL A 287 -8.18 -8.51 0.47
C VAL A 287 -7.89 -9.90 -0.07
N ILE A 288 -6.78 -10.50 0.37
CA ILE A 288 -6.34 -11.84 -0.03
C ILE A 288 -5.80 -12.62 1.17
N ASP A 289 -5.90 -13.94 1.11
CA ASP A 289 -5.24 -14.81 2.09
C ASP A 289 -3.76 -15.00 1.72
N PRO A 290 -2.86 -15.25 2.69
CA PRO A 290 -1.44 -15.40 2.44
C PRO A 290 -1.10 -16.53 1.46
N ASP A 291 -1.95 -17.54 1.28
CA ASP A 291 -1.75 -18.61 0.31
C ASP A 291 -2.13 -18.22 -1.14
N GLY A 292 -2.54 -16.96 -1.35
CA GLY A 292 -2.96 -16.43 -2.64
C GLY A 292 -4.43 -16.70 -2.99
N LYS A 293 -5.21 -17.33 -2.09
CA LYS A 293 -6.63 -17.60 -2.30
C LYS A 293 -7.52 -16.51 -1.71
N ASN A 294 -8.83 -16.64 -1.97
CA ASN A 294 -9.87 -15.78 -1.41
C ASN A 294 -9.68 -14.27 -1.69
N LYS A 295 -8.97 -13.94 -2.80
CA LYS A 295 -8.85 -12.58 -3.34
C LYS A 295 -10.26 -12.02 -3.61
N ARG A 296 -10.55 -10.85 -3.07
CA ARG A 296 -11.79 -10.11 -3.32
C ARG A 296 -11.54 -8.60 -3.31
N GLN A 297 -12.18 -7.89 -4.21
CA GLN A 297 -12.23 -6.43 -4.21
C GLN A 297 -13.15 -5.96 -3.08
N ILE A 298 -12.77 -4.88 -2.37
CA ILE A 298 -13.56 -4.33 -1.26
C ILE A 298 -13.99 -2.87 -1.45
N THR A 299 -13.34 -2.11 -2.35
CA THR A 299 -13.76 -0.74 -2.73
C THR A 299 -14.19 -0.67 -4.20
N PHE A 300 -14.87 0.40 -4.63
CA PHE A 300 -15.56 0.50 -5.94
C PHE A 300 -15.39 1.87 -6.59
#